data_AF-A0A2W0B660-F1
#
_entry.id   AF-A0A2W0B660-F1
#
_cell.length_a   1.000
_cell.length_b   1.000
_cell.length_c   1.000
_cell.angle_alpha   90.00
_cell.angle_beta   90.00
_cell.angle_gamma   90.00
#
_symmetry.space_group_name_H-M   'P 1'
#
loop_
_entity.id
_entity.type
_entity.pdbx_description
1 polymer ?
#
loop_
_entity_poly.entity_id
_entity_poly.type
_entity_poly.pdbx_seq_one_letter_code
_entity_poly.pdbx_strand_id
1 'polypeptide(L)'
;DLAADLYLEAVDFLDRAGLPQYEISNFARPDFESHHNLKYWTRQPYFGFGLDAHSMLRANITSLDVESVRFANGDDLLTYLAGSAQQEPTFIGHQGASEETMFLGLRLNRGIDLHTIKPAITQSFDREIRELLNLGLLEQSGNSLRLTSRGRLLSNEVFERFITVPAALAAG
;
A
#
# COMPACT_ATOMS: atom_id res chain seq x y z
N ASP A 1 12.37 -17.53 -11.88
CA ASP A 1 12.55 -17.30 -13.32
C ASP A 1 11.28 -17.36 -14.13
N LEU A 2 10.74 -18.51 -14.55
CA LEU A 2 9.59 -18.54 -15.47
C LEU A 2 8.39 -17.64 -15.10
N ALA A 3 8.01 -17.58 -13.82
CA ALA A 3 6.90 -16.73 -13.38
C ALA A 3 7.17 -15.22 -13.59
N ALA A 4 8.41 -14.78 -13.41
CA ALA A 4 8.80 -13.39 -13.65
C ALA A 4 8.78 -13.06 -15.14
N ASP A 5 9.25 -13.98 -15.98
CA ASP A 5 9.22 -13.83 -17.44
C ASP A 5 7.79 -13.72 -17.96
N LEU A 6 6.90 -14.61 -17.51
CA LEU A 6 5.47 -14.58 -17.87
C LEU A 6 4.78 -13.30 -17.36
N TYR A 7 5.14 -12.80 -16.18
CA TYR A 7 4.62 -11.54 -15.67
C TYR A 7 5.04 -10.37 -16.56
N LEU A 8 6.33 -10.27 -16.92
CA LEU A 8 6.84 -9.21 -17.78
C LEU A 8 6.22 -9.28 -19.18
N GLU A 9 6.08 -10.48 -19.75
CA GLU A 9 5.41 -10.68 -21.04
C GLU A 9 3.94 -10.25 -20.99
N ALA A 10 3.23 -10.58 -19.91
CA ALA A 10 1.85 -10.15 -19.71
C ALA A 10 1.74 -8.63 -19.59
N VAL A 11 2.65 -7.98 -18.85
CA VAL A 11 2.70 -6.51 -18.73
C VAL A 11 2.86 -5.86 -20.10
N ASP A 12 3.86 -6.31 -20.87
CA ASP A 12 4.17 -5.78 -22.19
C ASP A 12 3.03 -6.04 -23.20
N PHE A 13 2.41 -7.22 -23.14
CA PHE A 13 1.30 -7.58 -24.01
C PHE A 13 0.07 -6.72 -23.74
N LEU A 14 -0.31 -6.54 -22.47
CA LEU A 14 -1.48 -5.76 -22.09
C LEU A 14 -1.28 -4.26 -22.35
N ASP A 15 -0.07 -3.75 -22.13
CA ASP A 15 0.27 -2.36 -22.48
C ASP A 15 0.07 -2.08 -23.97
N ARG A 16 0.61 -2.96 -24.84
CA ARG A 16 0.38 -2.88 -26.30
C ARG A 16 -1.09 -3.02 -26.70
N ALA A 17 -1.90 -3.70 -25.90
CA ALA A 17 -3.34 -3.82 -26.09
C ALA A 17 -4.14 -2.60 -25.58
N GLY A 18 -3.48 -1.57 -25.04
CA GLY A 18 -4.11 -0.38 -24.49
C GLY A 18 -4.68 -0.58 -23.08
N LEU A 19 -4.13 -1.54 -22.34
CA LEU A 19 -4.44 -1.84 -20.94
C LEU A 19 -3.16 -1.74 -20.10
N PRO A 20 -2.59 -0.54 -19.95
CA PRO A 20 -1.41 -0.35 -19.12
C PRO A 20 -1.64 -0.82 -17.69
N GLN A 21 -0.57 -1.31 -17.07
CA GLN A 21 -0.57 -1.60 -15.65
C GLN A 21 -0.56 -0.28 -14.85
N TYR A 22 -1.54 -0.11 -13.95
CA TYR A 22 -1.59 1.08 -13.09
C TYR A 22 -1.13 0.80 -11.66
N GLU A 23 -1.13 -0.46 -11.23
CA GLU A 23 -0.57 -0.95 -9.97
C GLU A 23 -0.12 -2.42 -10.10
N ILE A 24 0.65 -2.93 -9.13
CA ILE A 24 1.41 -4.21 -9.22
C ILE A 24 0.66 -5.39 -9.85
N SER A 25 -0.64 -5.54 -9.60
CA SER A 25 -1.43 -6.71 -9.99
C SER A 25 -2.58 -6.41 -10.97
N ASN A 26 -2.83 -5.14 -11.32
CA ASN A 26 -4.02 -4.74 -12.07
C ASN A 26 -3.70 -3.81 -13.25
N PHE A 27 -4.52 -3.99 -14.28
CA PHE A 27 -4.42 -3.35 -15.58
C PHE A 27 -5.76 -2.72 -15.90
N ALA A 28 -5.75 -1.55 -16.54
CA ALA A 28 -6.96 -0.89 -16.96
C ALA A 28 -6.66 0.02 -18.15
N ARG A 29 -7.70 0.40 -18.90
CA ARG A 29 -7.59 1.56 -19.78
C ARG A 29 -7.38 2.81 -18.91
N PRO A 30 -6.68 3.83 -19.40
CA PRO A 30 -6.66 5.13 -18.74
C PRO A 30 -8.08 5.59 -18.44
N ASP A 31 -8.30 6.13 -17.25
CA ASP A 31 -9.61 6.59 -16.72
C ASP A 31 -10.60 5.46 -16.34
N PHE A 32 -10.18 4.19 -16.40
CA PHE A 32 -10.97 3.03 -15.97
C PHE A 32 -10.29 2.24 -14.84
N GLU A 33 -9.35 2.84 -14.13
CA GLU A 33 -8.68 2.23 -12.99
C GLU A 33 -9.67 1.97 -11.84
N SER A 34 -9.46 0.87 -11.10
CA SER A 34 -10.30 0.57 -9.93
C SER A 34 -10.17 1.67 -8.87
N HIS A 35 -11.23 2.47 -8.71
CA HIS A 35 -11.33 3.47 -7.65
C HIS A 35 -11.16 2.85 -6.25
N HIS A 36 -11.59 1.59 -6.08
CA HIS A 36 -11.44 0.86 -4.83
C HIS A 36 -9.96 0.60 -4.51
N ASN A 37 -9.20 0.04 -5.45
CA ASN A 37 -7.77 -0.21 -5.27
C ASN A 37 -7.01 1.09 -5.05
N LEU A 38 -7.32 2.13 -5.84
CA LEU A 38 -6.68 3.44 -5.70
C LEU A 38 -6.92 4.05 -4.32
N LYS A 39 -8.12 3.91 -3.73
CA LYS A 39 -8.40 4.38 -2.37
C LYS A 39 -7.50 3.70 -1.34
N TYR A 40 -7.32 2.39 -1.45
CA TYR A 40 -6.44 1.62 -0.54
C TYR A 40 -4.99 2.06 -0.66
N TRP A 41 -4.49 2.12 -1.90
CA TRP A 41 -3.08 2.46 -2.17
C TRP A 41 -2.74 3.92 -1.84
N THR A 42 -3.75 4.79 -1.78
CA THR A 42 -3.58 6.21 -1.41
C THR A 42 -4.06 6.54 0.00
N ARG A 43 -4.36 5.53 0.84
CA ARG A 43 -4.87 5.70 2.22
C ARG A 43 -6.04 6.69 2.31
N GLN A 44 -6.95 6.65 1.34
CA GLN A 44 -8.20 7.39 1.45
C GLN A 44 -9.14 6.65 2.40
N PRO A 45 -9.97 7.37 3.19
CA PRO A 45 -10.91 6.71 4.07
C PRO A 45 -11.98 5.95 3.29
N TYR A 46 -12.37 4.78 3.79
CA TYR A 46 -13.40 3.93 3.22
C TYR A 46 -14.12 3.15 4.31
N PHE A 47 -15.36 2.79 4.01
CA PHE A 47 -16.20 1.94 4.85
C PHE A 47 -16.56 0.69 4.07
N GLY A 48 -16.22 -0.47 4.63
CA GLY A 48 -16.53 -1.78 4.08
C GLY A 48 -17.88 -2.28 4.56
N PHE A 49 -18.66 -2.82 3.63
CA PHE A 49 -19.93 -3.46 3.92
C PHE A 49 -19.89 -4.89 3.40
N GLY A 50 -20.46 -5.82 4.15
CA GLY A 50 -20.42 -7.24 3.82
C GLY A 50 -19.55 -8.04 4.77
N LEU A 51 -19.70 -9.36 4.69
CA LEU A 51 -18.86 -10.33 5.38
C LEU A 51 -17.39 -10.07 5.06
N ASP A 52 -16.52 -10.11 6.07
CA ASP A 52 -15.07 -9.91 5.93
C ASP A 52 -14.66 -8.54 5.33
N ALA A 53 -15.59 -7.58 5.24
CA ALA A 53 -15.30 -6.28 4.67
C ALA A 53 -14.48 -5.42 5.65
N HIS A 54 -13.37 -4.89 5.16
CA HIS A 54 -12.50 -3.98 5.91
C HIS A 54 -12.93 -2.52 5.75
N SER A 55 -12.61 -1.73 6.77
CA SER A 55 -12.78 -0.28 6.80
C SER A 55 -11.51 0.40 7.29
N MET A 56 -11.28 1.62 6.81
CA MET A 56 -10.28 2.53 7.37
C MET A 56 -10.85 3.94 7.40
N LEU A 57 -10.93 4.53 8.59
CA LEU A 57 -11.42 5.90 8.79
C LEU A 57 -10.33 6.77 9.41
N ARG A 58 -10.29 8.04 9.03
CA ARG A 58 -9.42 9.04 9.68
C ARG A 58 -9.99 9.39 11.05
N ALA A 59 -9.12 9.47 12.06
CA ALA A 59 -9.48 9.84 13.43
C ALA A 59 -8.77 11.11 13.90
N ASN A 60 -7.49 11.29 13.57
CA ASN A 60 -6.69 12.47 13.92
C ASN A 60 -6.77 12.90 15.40
N ILE A 61 -6.68 11.93 16.33
CA ILE A 61 -6.68 12.18 17.77
C ILE A 61 -5.23 12.33 18.23
N THR A 62 -4.73 13.57 18.19
CA THR A 62 -3.32 13.89 18.45
C THR A 62 -2.87 13.57 19.88
N SER A 63 -3.76 13.69 20.87
CA SER A 63 -3.45 13.39 22.28
C SER A 63 -3.16 11.91 22.54
N LEU A 64 -3.56 11.02 21.62
CA LEU A 64 -3.39 9.57 21.73
C LEU A 64 -2.51 8.98 20.61
N ASP A 65 -1.89 9.82 19.78
CA ASP A 65 -1.16 9.40 18.57
C ASP A 65 -2.00 8.45 17.70
N VAL A 66 -3.22 8.87 17.32
CA VAL A 66 -4.08 8.10 16.42
C VAL A 66 -4.40 8.92 15.16
N GLU A 67 -3.86 8.52 14.02
CA GLU A 67 -4.16 9.13 12.72
C GLU A 67 -5.40 8.50 12.07
N SER A 68 -5.50 7.17 12.13
CA SER A 68 -6.61 6.41 11.53
C SER A 68 -6.97 5.18 12.34
N VAL A 69 -8.17 4.66 12.11
CA VAL A 69 -8.68 3.42 12.73
C VAL A 69 -9.05 2.45 11.61
N ARG A 70 -8.60 1.21 11.77
CA ARG A 70 -9.01 0.08 10.93
C ARG A 70 -9.89 -0.86 11.72
N PHE A 71 -10.90 -1.40 11.05
CA PHE A 71 -11.77 -2.42 11.60
C PHE A 71 -12.32 -3.26 10.45
N ALA A 72 -12.80 -4.45 10.78
CA ALA A 72 -13.38 -5.36 9.81
C ALA A 72 -14.67 -5.95 10.38
N ASN A 73 -15.58 -6.25 9.46
CA ASN A 73 -16.66 -7.17 9.75
C ASN A 73 -16.05 -8.58 9.93
N GLY A 74 -16.64 -9.42 10.76
CA GLY A 74 -16.21 -10.79 10.92
C GLY A 74 -16.38 -11.59 9.62
N ASP A 75 -15.64 -12.68 9.53
CA ASP A 75 -15.60 -13.63 8.42
C ASP A 75 -16.61 -14.78 8.56
N ASP A 76 -17.17 -14.97 9.75
CA ASP A 76 -18.24 -15.94 9.99
C ASP A 76 -19.61 -15.41 9.57
N LEU A 77 -20.24 -16.09 8.61
CA LEU A 77 -21.50 -15.69 8.01
C LEU A 77 -22.65 -15.60 9.02
N LEU A 78 -22.76 -16.57 9.94
CA LEU A 78 -23.88 -16.60 10.89
C LEU A 78 -23.76 -15.47 11.91
N THR A 79 -22.54 -15.23 12.42
CA THR A 79 -22.24 -14.12 13.33
C THR A 79 -22.46 -12.77 12.65
N TYR A 80 -22.09 -12.65 11.37
CA TYR A 80 -22.31 -11.43 10.58
C TYR A 80 -23.79 -11.13 10.38
N LEU A 81 -24.58 -12.13 9.99
CA LEU A 81 -26.02 -11.98 9.83
C LEU A 81 -26.74 -11.68 11.15
N ALA A 82 -26.19 -12.12 12.29
CA ALA A 82 -26.68 -11.80 13.62
C ALA A 82 -26.33 -10.38 14.10
N GLY A 83 -25.46 -9.65 13.37
CA GLY A 83 -25.06 -8.27 13.71
C GLY A 83 -24.01 -8.16 14.81
N SER A 84 -23.36 -9.25 15.20
CA SER A 84 -22.37 -9.31 16.28
C SER A 84 -20.93 -9.55 15.79
N ALA A 85 -20.68 -9.46 14.48
CA ALA A 85 -19.38 -9.73 13.86
C ALA A 85 -18.53 -8.46 13.72
N GLN A 86 -18.21 -7.78 14.83
CA GLN A 86 -17.23 -6.69 14.77
C GLN A 86 -15.92 -7.15 15.38
N GLN A 87 -14.85 -7.08 14.59
CA GLN A 87 -13.49 -7.28 15.10
C GLN A 87 -13.05 -6.04 15.88
N GLU A 88 -12.17 -6.24 16.87
CA GLU A 88 -11.59 -5.13 17.63
C GLU A 88 -10.85 -4.16 16.69
N PRO A 89 -11.08 -2.84 16.83
CA PRO A 89 -10.44 -1.86 15.97
C PRO A 89 -8.93 -1.79 16.24
N THR A 90 -8.16 -1.66 15.16
CA THR A 90 -6.73 -1.34 15.22
C THR A 90 -6.54 0.16 15.04
N PHE A 91 -5.89 0.80 16.01
CA PHE A 91 -5.54 2.20 15.97
C PHE A 91 -4.15 2.38 15.34
N ILE A 92 -4.07 3.23 14.31
CA ILE A 92 -2.85 3.49 13.55
C ILE A 92 -2.35 4.88 13.90
N GLY A 93 -1.19 4.95 14.55
CA GLY A 93 -0.50 6.21 14.86
C GLY A 93 0.35 6.75 13.72
N HIS A 94 1.08 7.84 13.99
CA HIS A 94 1.85 8.53 12.96
C HIS A 94 2.93 7.67 12.30
N GLN A 95 3.58 6.79 13.07
CA GLN A 95 4.59 5.88 12.53
C GLN A 95 3.96 4.89 11.55
N GLY A 96 2.94 4.12 11.99
CA GLY A 96 2.25 3.16 11.11
C GLY A 96 1.62 3.83 9.88
N ALA A 97 1.10 5.06 10.03
CA ALA A 97 0.63 5.85 8.90
C ALA A 97 1.72 6.20 7.88
N SER A 98 2.94 6.49 8.35
CA SER A 98 4.11 6.77 7.51
C SER A 98 4.57 5.53 6.77
N GLU A 99 4.64 4.39 7.46
CA GLU A 99 4.94 3.07 6.89
C GLU A 99 3.93 2.71 5.79
N GLU A 100 2.63 2.79 6.10
CA GLU A 100 1.55 2.55 5.15
C GLU A 100 1.61 3.46 3.93
N THR A 101 1.98 4.72 4.11
CA THR A 101 2.11 5.67 3.00
C THR A 101 3.19 5.19 2.02
N MET A 102 4.30 4.66 2.53
CA MET A 102 5.39 4.13 1.72
C MET A 102 5.00 2.80 1.05
N PHE A 103 4.66 1.77 1.83
CA PHE A 103 4.47 0.43 1.25
C PHE A 103 3.18 0.30 0.43
N LEU A 104 2.11 1.04 0.75
CA LEU A 104 0.88 1.03 -0.08
C LEU A 104 1.05 1.91 -1.31
N GLY A 105 1.64 3.10 -1.16
CA GLY A 105 1.81 4.05 -2.26
C GLY A 105 2.73 3.53 -3.36
N LEU A 106 3.79 2.80 -3.00
CA LEU A 106 4.72 2.18 -3.95
C LEU A 106 4.09 1.05 -4.77
N ARG A 107 2.90 0.55 -4.41
CA ARG A 107 2.16 -0.41 -5.25
C ARG A 107 1.66 0.20 -6.55
N LEU A 108 1.49 1.52 -6.59
CA LEU A 108 1.08 2.24 -7.79
C LEU A 108 2.26 2.35 -8.75
N ASN A 109 2.01 2.14 -10.04
CA ASN A 109 3.08 2.30 -11.05
C ASN A 109 3.55 3.76 -11.16
N ARG A 110 2.67 4.73 -10.90
CA ARG A 110 3.07 6.14 -10.74
C ARG A 110 3.87 6.43 -9.45
N GLY A 111 3.89 5.47 -8.54
CA GLY A 111 4.46 5.58 -7.20
C GLY A 111 3.83 6.68 -6.35
N ILE A 112 4.66 7.23 -5.48
CA ILE A 112 4.31 8.26 -4.51
C ILE A 112 4.72 9.62 -5.04
N ASP A 113 3.78 10.56 -5.04
CA ASP A 113 4.09 11.98 -5.27
C ASP A 113 4.58 12.61 -3.96
N LEU A 114 5.86 12.93 -3.89
CA LEU A 114 6.55 13.43 -2.70
C LEU A 114 6.02 14.79 -2.21
N HIS A 115 5.23 15.51 -3.01
CA HIS A 115 4.63 16.81 -2.65
C HIS A 115 3.33 16.61 -1.88
N THR A 116 2.70 15.46 -2.06
CA THR A 116 1.42 15.12 -1.43
C THR A 116 1.60 14.53 -0.03
N ILE A 117 2.81 14.11 0.32
CA ILE A 117 3.15 13.52 1.61
C ILE A 117 3.98 14.48 2.46
N LYS A 118 3.92 14.30 3.79
CA LYS A 118 4.72 15.11 4.72
C LYS A 118 6.21 14.82 4.49
N PRO A 119 7.09 15.84 4.40
CA PRO A 119 8.53 15.64 4.26
C PRO A 119 9.14 14.77 5.37
N ALA A 120 8.54 14.77 6.56
CA ALA A 120 8.97 13.91 7.67
C ALA A 120 8.89 12.41 7.33
N ILE A 121 7.93 11.98 6.49
CA ILE A 121 7.79 10.57 6.09
C ILE A 121 9.02 10.14 5.30
N THR A 122 9.42 10.89 4.27
CA THR A 122 10.60 10.53 3.46
C THR A 122 11.88 10.66 4.26
N GLN A 123 11.99 11.64 5.16
CA GLN A 123 13.14 11.78 6.05
C GLN A 123 13.32 10.58 6.98
N SER A 124 12.23 10.02 7.52
CA SER A 124 12.28 8.83 8.36
C SER A 124 12.76 7.57 7.63
N PHE A 125 12.65 7.52 6.30
CA PHE A 125 13.07 6.38 5.47
C PHE A 125 14.19 6.73 4.48
N ASP A 126 14.93 7.83 4.73
CA ASP A 126 15.93 8.35 3.79
C ASP A 126 17.08 7.35 3.55
N ARG A 127 17.39 6.51 4.54
CA ARG A 127 18.37 5.43 4.39
C ARG A 127 17.84 4.35 3.45
N GLU A 128 16.64 3.84 3.71
CA GLU A 128 15.99 2.76 2.97
C GLU A 128 15.77 3.17 1.52
N ILE A 129 15.28 4.38 1.29
CA ILE A 129 15.08 4.95 -0.05
C ILE A 129 16.42 4.99 -0.81
N ARG A 130 17.49 5.51 -0.20
CA ARG A 130 18.82 5.57 -0.85
C ARG A 130 19.39 4.19 -1.16
N GLU A 131 19.26 3.24 -0.25
CA GLU A 131 19.69 1.85 -0.47
C GLU A 131 18.93 1.22 -1.65
N LEU A 132 17.61 1.38 -1.71
CA LEU A 132 16.76 0.83 -2.77
C LEU A 132 16.96 1.51 -4.13
N LEU A 133 17.25 2.81 -4.15
CA LEU A 133 17.67 3.54 -5.36
C LEU A 133 19.01 2.98 -5.87
N ASN A 134 19.99 2.79 -5.00
CA ASN A 134 21.30 2.24 -5.35
C ASN A 134 21.20 0.79 -5.88
N LEU A 135 20.25 0.01 -5.34
CA LEU A 135 19.96 -1.35 -5.82
C LEU A 135 19.18 -1.36 -7.14
N GLY A 136 18.69 -0.21 -7.62
CA GLY A 136 17.88 -0.10 -8.82
C GLY A 136 16.47 -0.69 -8.67
N LEU A 137 15.96 -0.77 -7.44
CA LEU A 137 14.60 -1.25 -7.13
C LEU A 137 13.61 -0.10 -7.05
N LEU A 138 14.07 1.07 -6.64
CA LEU A 138 13.34 2.33 -6.78
C LEU A 138 13.97 3.19 -7.87
N GLU A 139 13.15 4.07 -8.43
CA GLU A 139 13.59 5.20 -9.22
C GLU A 139 12.86 6.47 -8.76
N GLN A 140 13.53 7.61 -8.88
CA GLN A 140 12.93 8.91 -8.63
C GLN A 140 12.99 9.75 -9.90
N SER A 141 11.83 10.18 -10.38
CA SER A 141 11.71 11.09 -11.53
C SER A 141 11.04 12.38 -11.05
N GLY A 142 11.85 13.44 -10.90
CA GLY A 142 11.41 14.68 -10.26
C GLY A 142 10.87 14.41 -8.86
N ASN A 143 9.56 14.51 -8.71
CA ASN A 143 8.87 14.38 -7.44
C ASN A 143 8.09 13.06 -7.28
N SER A 144 8.23 12.13 -8.24
CA SER A 144 7.65 10.79 -8.15
C SER A 144 8.73 9.81 -7.69
N LEU A 145 8.47 9.10 -6.59
CA LEU A 145 9.26 7.95 -6.14
C LEU A 145 8.46 6.68 -6.41
N ARG A 146 9.00 5.76 -7.22
CA ARG A 146 8.28 4.56 -7.67
C ARG A 146 9.17 3.35 -7.84
N LEU A 147 8.56 2.17 -7.91
CA LEU A 147 9.27 0.93 -8.23
C LEU A 147 9.73 0.94 -9.69
N THR A 148 10.96 0.50 -9.93
CA THR A 148 11.40 0.10 -11.28
C THR A 148 10.70 -1.18 -11.71
N SER A 149 10.84 -1.59 -12.98
CA SER A 149 10.32 -2.91 -13.42
C SER A 149 10.91 -4.06 -12.59
N ARG A 150 12.19 -3.97 -12.22
CA ARG A 150 12.83 -4.93 -11.30
C ARG A 150 12.28 -4.81 -9.88
N GLY A 151 12.08 -3.59 -9.40
CA GLY A 151 11.47 -3.33 -8.09
C GLY A 151 10.07 -3.92 -7.95
N ARG A 152 9.26 -3.94 -9.02
CA ARG A 152 7.93 -4.57 -9.00
C ARG A 152 7.99 -6.09 -8.85
N LEU A 153 8.97 -6.75 -9.46
CA LEU A 153 9.19 -8.19 -9.28
C LEU A 153 9.64 -8.55 -7.86
N LEU A 154 10.30 -7.60 -7.19
CA LEU A 154 10.82 -7.73 -5.82
C LEU A 154 10.06 -6.81 -4.86
N SER A 155 8.76 -6.61 -5.09
CA SER A 155 8.00 -5.59 -4.38
C SER A 155 7.89 -5.87 -2.89
N ASN A 156 7.78 -7.14 -2.50
CA ASN A 156 7.65 -7.52 -1.09
C ASN A 156 8.94 -7.17 -0.33
N GLU A 157 10.10 -7.47 -0.91
CA GLU A 157 11.41 -7.12 -0.36
C GLU A 157 11.58 -5.61 -0.23
N VAL A 158 11.04 -4.83 -1.18
CA VAL A 158 11.01 -3.37 -1.08
C VAL A 158 10.08 -2.91 0.04
N PHE A 159 8.88 -3.47 0.15
CA PHE A 159 7.87 -3.08 1.14
C PHE A 159 8.30 -3.36 2.57
N GLU A 160 8.94 -4.50 2.81
CA GLU A 160 9.48 -4.88 4.12
C GLU A 160 10.48 -3.85 4.66
N ARG A 161 11.20 -3.12 3.79
CA ARG A 161 12.12 -2.05 4.22
C ARG A 161 11.40 -0.90 4.92
N PHE A 162 10.12 -0.70 4.64
CA PHE A 162 9.33 0.41 5.18
C PHE A 162 8.42 -0.01 6.34
N ILE A 163 8.48 -1.27 6.78
CA ILE A 163 7.65 -1.77 7.88
C ILE A 163 8.56 -2.02 9.08
N THR A 164 8.30 -1.34 10.18
CA THR A 164 9.01 -1.62 11.42
C THR A 164 8.31 -2.77 12.12
N VAL A 165 9.01 -3.88 12.37
CA VAL A 165 8.46 -4.94 13.22
C VAL A 165 8.39 -4.39 14.65
N PRO A 166 7.23 -4.42 15.33
CA PRO A 166 7.16 -4.01 16.73
C PRO A 166 8.14 -4.82 17.58
N ALA A 167 8.84 -4.16 18.49
CA ALA A 167 9.86 -4.78 19.36
C ALA A 167 9.35 -6.02 20.14
N ALA A 168 8.04 -6.16 20.34
CA ALA A 168 7.41 -7.30 21.00
C ALA A 168 7.51 -8.63 20.22
N LEU A 169 7.80 -8.61 18.91
CA LEU A 169 7.99 -9.81 18.09
C LEU A 169 9.46 -10.19 17.86
N ALA A 170 10.40 -9.32 18.25
CA ALA A 170 11.84 -9.55 18.09
C ALA A 170 12.48 -10.28 19.30
N ALA A 171 11.70 -10.53 20.35
CA ALA A 171 12.13 -11.19 21.59
C ALA A 171 11.44 -12.55 21.82
N GLY A 172 11.29 -13.33 20.75
CA GLY A 172 10.80 -14.72 20.78
C GLY A 172 11.85 -15.70 20.29
#